data_AF-A0A524J0H9-F1
#
_entry.id   AF-A0A524J0H9-F1
#
_cell.length_a   1.000
_cell.length_b   1.000
_cell.length_c   1.000
_cell.angle_alpha   90.00
_cell.angle_beta   90.00
_cell.angle_gamma   90.00
#
_symmetry.space_group_name_H-M   'P 1'
#
loop_
_entity.id
_entity.type
_entity.pdbx_description
1 polymer ?
#
loop_
_entity_poly.entity_id
_entity_poly.type
_entity_poly.pdbx_seq_one_letter_code
_entity_poly.pdbx_strand_id
1 'polypeptide(L)' 'MRVSIVDYGVGNLHSISKGIERAGARVEVIRDFSKLPEAECIVFPGVG' A
#
# COMPACT_ATOMS: atom_id res chain seq x y z
N MET A 1 1.68 -10.90 6.98
CA MET A 1 2.47 -9.70 6.58
C MET A 1 1.51 -8.56 6.31
N ARG A 2 1.75 -7.39 6.89
CA ARG A 2 1.01 -6.15 6.62
C ARG A 2 1.80 -5.30 5.63
N VAL A 3 1.13 -4.82 4.59
CA VAL A 3 1.73 -4.00 3.54
C VAL A 3 1.03 -2.65 3.51
N SER A 4 1.81 -1.60 3.70
CA SER A 4 1.38 -0.22 3.70
C SER A 4 1.55 0.38 2.31
N ILE A 5 0.48 0.76 1.65
CA ILE A 5 0.53 1.42 0.34
C ILE A 5 0.39 2.91 0.57
N VAL A 6 1.35 3.69 0.08
CA VAL A 6 1.30 5.15 0.15
C VAL A 6 0.33 5.68 -0.90
N ASP A 7 -0.77 6.30 -0.48
CA ASP A 7 -1.67 7.02 -1.35
C ASP A 7 -1.25 8.48 -1.47
N TYR A 8 -0.61 8.80 -2.60
CA TYR A 8 -0.26 10.16 -2.99
C TYR A 8 -1.08 10.65 -4.20
N GLY A 9 -2.27 10.07 -4.44
CA GLY A 9 -3.20 10.50 -5.50
C GLY A 9 -3.17 9.66 -6.78
N VAL A 10 -2.72 8.40 -6.70
CA VAL A 10 -2.63 7.50 -7.87
C VAL A 10 -3.91 6.66 -8.08
N GLY A 11 -4.28 6.44 -9.34
CA GLY A 11 -5.53 5.74 -9.71
C GLY A 11 -5.48 4.21 -9.61
N ASN A 12 -4.32 3.60 -9.35
CA ASN A 12 -4.13 2.14 -9.42
C ASN A 12 -4.09 1.42 -8.06
N LEU A 13 -4.43 2.11 -6.97
CA LEU A 13 -4.41 1.55 -5.60
C LEU A 13 -5.29 0.31 -5.46
N HIS A 14 -6.45 0.29 -6.12
CA HIS A 14 -7.38 -0.83 -6.04
C HIS A 14 -6.78 -2.12 -6.61
N SER A 15 -6.12 -2.02 -7.78
CA SER A 15 -5.47 -3.15 -8.46
C SER A 15 -4.31 -3.69 -7.63
N ILE A 16 -3.48 -2.78 -7.10
CA ILE A 16 -2.32 -3.11 -6.28
C ILE A 16 -2.77 -3.80 -4.98
N SER A 17 -3.78 -3.25 -4.31
CA SER A 17 -4.34 -3.81 -3.08
C SER A 17 -4.82 -5.25 -3.29
N LYS A 18 -5.63 -5.47 -4.34
CA LYS A 18 -6.09 -6.83 -4.69
C LYS A 18 -4.96 -7.79 -5.02
N GLY A 19 -3.91 -7.33 -5.71
CA GLY A 19 -2.75 -8.15 -6.02
C GLY A 19 -2.03 -8.66 -4.77
N ILE A 20 -1.83 -7.76 -3.81
CA ILE A 20 -1.18 -8.07 -2.52
C ILE A 20 -2.07 -8.95 -1.64
N GLU A 21 -3.37 -8.68 -1.60
CA GLU A 21 -4.34 -9.55 -0.88
C GLU A 21 -4.38 -10.97 -1.44
N ARG A 22 -4.33 -11.12 -2.77
CA ARG A 22 -4.25 -12.43 -3.43
C ARG A 22 -2.96 -13.18 -3.14
N ALA A 23 -1.88 -12.46 -2.85
CA ALA A 23 -0.62 -13.04 -2.39
C ALA A 23 -0.65 -13.45 -0.90
N GLY A 24 -1.78 -13.26 -0.20
CA GLY A 24 -1.96 -13.65 1.20
C GLY A 24 -1.51 -12.60 2.22
N ALA A 25 -1.22 -11.37 1.78
CA ALA A 25 -0.87 -10.27 2.68
C ALA A 25 -2.09 -9.38 2.98
N ARG A 26 -2.02 -8.63 4.08
CA ARG A 26 -3.03 -7.62 4.42
C ARG A 26 -2.57 -6.26 3.94
N VAL A 27 -3.47 -5.50 3.33
CA VAL A 27 -3.16 -4.18 2.78
C VAL A 27 -3.74 -3.09 3.66
N GLU A 28 -2.95 -2.05 3.88
CA GLU A 28 -3.38 -0.80 4.49
C GLU A 28 -3.00 0.35 3.57
N VAL A 29 -3.96 1.17 3.17
CA VAL A 29 -3.70 2.36 2.36
C VAL A 29 -3.48 3.53 3.30
N ILE A 30 -2.30 4.12 3.23
CA ILE A 30 -1.85 5.19 4.12
C ILE A 30 -1.78 6.51 3.36
N ARG A 31 -2.53 7.50 3.83
CA ARG A 31 -2.45 8.91 3.38
C ARG A 31 -1.62 9.79 4.32
N ASP A 32 -1.45 9.34 5.56
CA ASP A 32 -0.71 10.03 6.60
C ASP A 32 0.67 9.38 6.78
N PHE A 33 1.70 10.06 6.30
CA PHE A 33 3.08 9.60 6.32
C PHE A 33 3.64 9.42 7.74
N SER A 34 2.99 9.96 8.78
CA SER A 34 3.39 9.76 10.18
C SER A 34 3.30 8.30 10.63
N LYS A 35 2.52 7.46 9.93
CA LYS A 35 2.36 6.02 10.23
C LYS A 35 3.39 5.11 9.56
N LEU A 36 4.20 5.65 8.64
CA LEU A 36 5.23 4.87 7.93
C LEU A 36 6.34 4.29 8.82
N PRO A 37 6.78 4.94 9.92
CA PRO A 37 7.82 4.38 10.78
C PRO A 37 7.44 3.04 11.42
N GLU A 38 6.14 2.76 11.57
CA GLU A 38 5.63 1.53 12.16
C GLU A 38 5.32 0.44 11.11
N ALA A 39 5.49 0.75 9.82
CA ALA A 39 5.14 -0.16 8.74
C ALA A 39 6.16 -1.29 8.58
N GLU A 40 5.70 -2.54 8.64
CA GLU A 40 6.50 -3.72 8.36
C GLU A 40 7.00 -3.78 6.90
N CYS A 41 6.20 -3.25 5.97
CA CYS A 41 6.49 -3.21 4.55
C CYS A 41 5.76 -2.02 3.92
N ILE A 42 6.46 -1.29 3.06
CA ILE A 42 5.94 -0.09 2.39
C ILE A 42 5.99 -0.33 0.88
N VAL A 43 4.89 -0.02 0.21
CA VAL A 43 4.75 0.00 -1.24
C VAL A 43 4.52 1.43 -1.66
N PHE A 44 5.44 1.93 -2.48
CA PHE A 44 5.22 3.14 -3.26
C PHE A 44 4.58 2.70 -4.58
N PRO A 45 3.28 2.95 -4.79
CA PRO A 45 2.68 2.71 -6.09
C PRO A 45 3.41 3.58 -7.13
N GLY A 46 3.26 3.28 -8.42
CA GLY A 46 3.78 4.12 -9.49
C GLY A 46 2.74 4.22 -10.58
N VAL A 47 2.70 5.33 -11.31
CA VAL A 47 2.00 5.39 -12.60
C VAL A 47 2.96 4.88 -13.66
N GLY A 48 2.51 3.93 -14.48
CA GLY A 48 3.21 3.57 -15.70
C GLY A 48 3.17 4.72 -16.69
#